data_AF-A0A2H4ZZ24-F1
#
_entry.id   AF-A0A2H4ZZ24-F1
#
_cell.length_a   1.000
_cell.length_b   1.000
_cell.length_c   1.000
_cell.angle_alpha   90.00
_cell.angle_beta   90.00
_cell.angle_gamma   90.00
#
_symmetry.space_group_name_H-M   'P 1'
#
loop_
_entity.id
_entity.type
_entity.pdbx_description
1 polymer ?
#
loop_
_entity_poly.entity_id
_entity_poly.type
_entity_poly.pdbx_seq_one_letter_code
_entity_poly.pdbx_strand_id
1 'polypeptide(L)'
;MTLRTAIQQSKILTFVVLGAFVWLLLTLFDVASTIDLATGTTSFVGQNALGGVAGVLVLTIVLGALVVLYSEITETDPAPQSWPPSEE
;
A
#
# COMPACT_ATOMS: atom_id res chain seq x y z
N MET A 1 11.68 -16.73 11.67
CA MET A 1 11.91 -15.28 11.77
C MET A 1 10.90 -14.61 10.86
N THR A 2 9.96 -13.86 11.43
CA THR A 2 8.83 -13.32 10.67
C THR A 2 9.13 -11.89 10.21
N LEU A 3 8.37 -11.39 9.23
CA LEU A 3 8.46 -10.01 8.75
C LEU A 3 8.36 -8.98 9.90
N ARG A 4 7.56 -9.31 10.93
CA ARG A 4 7.42 -8.56 12.18
C ARG A 4 8.75 -8.37 12.92
N THR A 5 9.59 -9.42 12.99
CA THR A 5 10.91 -9.36 13.64
C THR A 5 11.86 -8.42 12.89
N ALA A 6 11.86 -8.47 11.55
CA ALA A 6 12.73 -7.61 10.73
C ALA A 6 12.37 -6.12 10.85
N ILE A 7 11.08 -5.80 10.95
CA ILE A 7 10.59 -4.42 11.10
C ILE A 7 10.87 -3.88 12.51
N GLN A 8 10.62 -4.67 13.56
CA GLN A 8 10.91 -4.25 14.94
C GLN A 8 12.41 -3.99 15.17
N GLN A 9 13.28 -4.68 14.44
CA GLN A 9 14.73 -4.57 14.60
C GLN A 9 15.34 -3.41 13.78
N SER A 10 14.67 -2.94 12.71
CA SER A 10 15.18 -1.89 11.82
C SER A 10 14.21 -0.73 11.66
N LYS A 11 14.37 0.30 12.50
CA LYS A 11 13.59 1.55 12.40
C LYS A 11 13.69 2.22 11.03
N ILE A 12 14.81 2.03 10.32
CA ILE A 12 15.04 2.57 8.97
C ILE A 12 14.05 1.98 7.96
N LEU A 13 13.72 0.69 8.09
CA LEU A 13 12.79 0.02 7.18
C LEU A 13 11.40 0.68 7.22
N THR A 14 10.92 1.04 8.42
CA THR A 14 9.64 1.75 8.59
C THR A 14 9.65 3.10 7.87
N PHE A 15 10.72 3.88 8.00
CA PHE A 15 10.83 5.18 7.31
C PHE A 15 10.86 5.03 5.79
N VAL A 16 11.60 4.04 5.27
CA VAL A 16 11.67 3.76 3.83
C VAL A 16 10.30 3.34 3.30
N VAL A 17 9.58 2.46 4.00
CA VAL A 17 8.24 2.02 3.61
C VAL A 17 7.25 3.19 3.64
N LEU A 18 7.31 4.05 4.66
CA LEU A 18 6.47 5.25 4.73
C LEU A 18 6.76 6.22 3.58
N GLY A 19 8.04 6.44 3.26
CA GLY A 19 8.45 7.26 2.13
C GLY A 19 7.96 6.68 0.80
N ALA A 20 8.10 5.37 0.59
CA ALA A 20 7.59 4.68 -0.59
C ALA A 20 6.05 4.77 -0.69
N PHE A 21 5.34 4.69 0.44
CA PHE A 21 3.90 4.85 0.50
C PHE A 21 3.45 6.24 0.06
N VAL A 22 4.09 7.30 0.59
CA VAL A 22 3.82 8.68 0.17
C VAL A 22 4.14 8.88 -1.32
N TRP A 23 5.26 8.34 -1.79
CA TRP A 23 5.64 8.42 -3.20
C TRP A 23 4.63 7.74 -4.12
N LEU A 24 4.10 6.58 -3.73
CA LEU A 24 3.04 5.89 -4.46
C LEU A 24 1.74 6.70 -4.51
N LEU A 25 1.37 7.40 -3.43
CA LEU A 25 0.21 8.29 -3.43
C LEU A 25 0.38 9.46 -4.40
N LEU A 26 1.56 10.07 -4.44
CA LEU A 26 1.86 11.14 -5.40
C LEU A 26 1.82 10.63 -6.83
N THR A 27 2.37 9.43 -7.07
CA THR A 27 2.34 8.78 -8.39
C THR A 27 0.91 8.46 -8.81
N LEU A 28 0.07 7.96 -7.89
CA LEU A 28 -1.34 7.71 -8.16
C LEU A 28 -2.06 9.01 -8.55
N PHE A 29 -1.82 10.09 -7.83
CA PHE A 29 -2.41 11.39 -8.12
C PHE A 29 -1.97 11.94 -9.49
N ASP A 30 -0.69 11.81 -9.82
CA ASP A 30 -0.12 12.24 -11.10
C ASP A 30 -0.71 11.46 -12.28
N VAL A 31 -0.75 10.12 -12.16
CA VAL A 31 -1.37 9.26 -13.17
C VAL A 31 -2.85 9.61 -13.35
N ALA A 32 -3.61 9.74 -12.25
CA ALA A 32 -5.03 10.08 -12.30
C ALA A 32 -5.29 11.46 -12.93
N SER A 33 -4.44 12.43 -12.65
CA SER A 33 -4.54 13.80 -13.19
C SER A 33 -4.21 13.88 -14.68
N THR A 34 -3.45 12.92 -15.19
CA THR A 34 -3.05 12.88 -16.60
C THR A 34 -4.03 12.08 -17.48
N ILE A 35 -5.08 11.50 -16.90
CA ILE A 35 -6.10 10.78 -17.67
C ILE A 35 -7.01 11.79 -18.37
N ASP A 36 -6.86 11.90 -19.69
CA ASP A 36 -7.82 12.60 -20.54
C ASP A 36 -8.76 11.61 -21.22
N LEU A 37 -9.99 11.48 -20.70
CA LEU A 37 -11.00 10.59 -21.26
C LEU A 37 -11.54 11.07 -22.63
N ALA A 38 -11.34 12.34 -22.99
CA ALA A 38 -11.81 12.90 -24.25
C ALA A 38 -10.95 12.50 -25.45
N THR A 39 -9.69 12.11 -25.23
CA THR A 39 -8.78 11.65 -26.31
C THR A 39 -9.17 10.29 -26.88
N GLY A 40 -10.03 9.53 -26.19
CA GLY A 40 -10.58 8.26 -26.66
C GLY A 40 -9.51 7.17 -26.92
N THR A 41 -9.96 5.97 -27.27
CA THR A 41 -9.10 4.80 -27.56
C THR A 41 -8.32 4.90 -28.89
N THR A 42 -8.21 6.11 -29.44
CA THR A 42 -7.72 6.34 -30.82
C THR A 42 -6.21 6.25 -30.94
N SER A 43 -5.47 6.47 -29.85
CA SER A 43 -4.03 6.22 -29.78
C SER A 43 -3.71 5.04 -28.86
N PHE A 44 -3.30 3.92 -29.44
CA PHE A 44 -2.91 2.70 -28.71
C PHE A 44 -1.48 2.75 -28.15
N VAL A 45 -0.66 3.69 -28.61
CA VAL A 45 0.77 3.76 -28.28
C VAL A 45 1.04 5.02 -27.46
N GLY A 46 1.67 4.86 -26.30
CA GLY A 46 1.98 5.95 -25.38
C GLY A 46 0.90 6.16 -24.31
N GLN A 47 0.73 7.41 -23.90
CA GLN A 47 -0.20 7.80 -22.83
C GLN A 47 -1.64 7.78 -23.36
N ASN A 48 -2.43 6.77 -22.96
CA ASN A 48 -3.82 6.63 -23.36
C ASN A 48 -4.73 6.41 -22.15
N ALA A 49 -6.02 6.74 -22.29
CA ALA A 49 -6.97 6.72 -21.19
C ALA A 49 -7.11 5.34 -20.53
N LEU A 50 -7.09 4.25 -21.32
CA LEU A 50 -7.20 2.88 -20.80
C LEU A 50 -5.96 2.49 -19.96
N GLY A 51 -4.76 2.83 -20.43
CA GLY A 51 -3.52 2.62 -19.71
C GLY A 51 -3.46 3.42 -18.40
N GLY A 52 -3.95 4.67 -18.43
CA GLY A 52 -4.09 5.49 -17.23
C GLY A 52 -5.03 4.86 -16.20
N VAL A 53 -6.22 4.41 -16.62
CA VAL A 53 -7.19 3.74 -15.74
C VAL A 53 -6.61 2.43 -15.16
N ALA A 54 -5.95 1.62 -15.99
CA ALA A 54 -5.28 0.41 -15.52
C ALA A 54 -4.16 0.73 -14.51
N GLY A 55 -3.38 1.79 -14.76
CA GLY A 55 -2.35 2.26 -13.83
C GLY A 55 -2.93 2.68 -12.49
N VAL A 56 -4.01 3.47 -12.47
CA VAL A 56 -4.74 3.87 -11.26
C VAL A 56 -5.23 2.64 -10.49
N LEU A 57 -5.81 1.67 -11.18
CA LEU A 57 -6.29 0.43 -10.57
C LEU A 57 -5.15 -0.33 -9.89
N VAL A 58 -4.05 -0.57 -10.59
CA VAL A 58 -2.88 -1.29 -10.06
C VAL A 58 -2.28 -0.56 -8.86
N LEU A 59 -2.07 0.76 -8.97
CA LEU A 59 -1.52 1.56 -7.87
C LEU A 59 -2.43 1.54 -6.64
N THR A 60 -3.75 1.59 -6.84
CA THR A 60 -4.73 1.48 -5.74
C THR A 60 -4.67 0.12 -5.04
N ILE A 61 -4.55 -0.97 -5.80
CA ILE A 61 -4.38 -2.33 -5.24
C ILE A 61 -3.09 -2.42 -4.42
N VAL A 62 -1.98 -1.91 -4.94
CA VAL A 62 -0.69 -1.90 -4.24
C VAL A 62 -0.76 -1.09 -2.94
N LEU A 63 -1.34 0.11 -2.99
CA LEU A 63 -1.55 0.93 -1.80
C LEU A 63 -2.45 0.23 -0.77
N GLY A 64 -3.54 -0.39 -1.23
CA GLY A 64 -4.43 -1.17 -0.37
C GLY A 64 -3.70 -2.34 0.31
N ALA A 65 -2.88 -3.07 -0.43
CA ALA A 65 -2.06 -4.15 0.12
C ALA A 65 -1.07 -3.64 1.18
N LEU A 66 -0.46 -2.46 0.99
CA LEU A 66 0.41 -1.85 2.00
C LEU A 66 -0.35 -1.47 3.28
N VAL A 67 -1.59 -0.97 3.15
CA VAL A 67 -2.45 -0.65 4.30
C VAL A 67 -2.82 -1.92 5.07
N VAL A 68 -3.23 -2.98 4.37
CA VAL A 68 -3.56 -4.28 4.99
C VAL A 68 -2.34 -4.84 5.72
N LEU A 69 -1.17 -4.83 5.07
CA LEU A 69 0.08 -5.30 5.68
C LEU A 69 0.41 -4.52 6.96
N TYR A 70 0.25 -3.19 6.93
CA TYR A 70 0.47 -2.35 8.11
C TYR A 70 -0.50 -2.69 9.25
N SER A 71 -1.77 -2.96 8.93
CA SER A 71 -2.77 -3.42 9.90
C SER A 71 -2.35 -4.72 10.56
N GLU A 72 -1.97 -5.73 9.77
CA GLU A 72 -1.54 -7.05 10.28
C GLU A 72 -0.29 -6.97 11.16
N ILE A 73 0.64 -6.05 10.85
CA ILE A 73 1.85 -5.85 11.66
C ILE A 73 1.51 -5.18 12.99
N THR A 74 0.53 -4.27 13.00
CA THR A 74 0.13 -3.50 14.18
C THR A 74 -0.88 -4.28 15.05
N GLU A 75 -1.57 -5.26 14.48
CA GLU A 75 -2.45 -6.18 15.20
C GLU A 75 -1.68 -6.82 16.36
N THR A 76 -2.20 -6.62 17.57
CA THR A 76 -1.59 -7.08 18.83
C THR A 76 -2.23 -8.38 19.33
N ASP A 77 -3.26 -8.88 18.64
CA ASP A 77 -4.02 -10.07 19.03
C ASP A 77 -3.53 -11.35 18.31
N PRO A 78 -3.43 -12.52 18.98
CA PRO A 78 -3.73 -12.74 20.39
C PRO A 78 -2.69 -12.07 21.30
N ALA A 79 -3.15 -11.19 22.20
CA ALA A 79 -2.32 -10.72 23.29
C ALA A 79 -1.90 -11.94 24.14
N PRO A 80 -0.69 -11.94 24.74
CA PRO A 80 -0.33 -13.00 25.68
C PRO A 80 -1.43 -13.13 26.74
N GLN A 81 -1.92 -14.35 26.94
CA GLN A 81 -2.90 -14.61 28.01
C GLN A 81 -2.35 -14.02 29.30
N SER A 82 -3.16 -13.22 30.01
CA SER A 82 -2.72 -12.65 31.29
C SER A 82 -2.33 -13.80 32.23
N TRP A 83 -1.12 -13.73 32.78
CA TRP A 83 -0.69 -14.64 33.83
C TRP A 83 -0.78 -13.95 35.19
N PRO A 84 -1.44 -14.55 36.19
CA PRO A 84 -2.10 -15.86 36.17
C PRO A 84 -3.41 -15.85 35.37
N PRO A 85 -3.88 -17.02 34.87
CA PRO A 85 -5.15 -17.12 34.17
C PRO A 85 -6.26 -16.58 35.06
N SER A 86 -7.12 -15.69 34.54
CA SER A 86 -8.36 -15.36 35.21
C SER A 86 -9.26 -16.61 35.20
N GLU A 87 -9.68 -17.05 36.38
CA GLU A 87 -10.58 -18.20 36.56
C GLU A 87 -11.98 -17.85 36.02
N GLU A 88 -12.24 -18.06 34.73
CA GLU A 88 -13.59 -18.23 34.16
C GLU A 88 -13.59 -19.36 33.11
#